data_AF-A0A0G4I6U6-F1
#
_entry.id   AF-A0A0G4I6U6-F1
#
_cell.length_a   1.000
_cell.length_b   1.000
_cell.length_c   1.000
_cell.angle_alpha   90.00
_cell.angle_beta   90.00
_cell.angle_gamma   90.00
#
_symmetry.space_group_name_H-M   'P 1'
#
loop_
_entity.id
_entity.type
_entity.pdbx_description
1 polymer ?
#
loop_
_entity_poly.entity_id
_entity_poly.type
_entity_poly.pdbx_seq_one_letter_code
_entity_poly.pdbx_strand_id
1 'polypeptide(L)'
;VGTSERGDAVSRKTKLPHFRHMLIVFGGPGGLEDVLADEQCGYQAKEIPSDPRKLFHLYLNTVPRQCSRTIRTEEALLASLSVLNPLLVRVQNVSTMAATSTAGGEVGGE
;
A
#
# COMPACT_ATOMS: atom_id res chain seq x y z
N VAL A 1 1.27 -3.25 -0.72
CA VAL A 1 1.64 -1.86 -1.05
C VAL A 1 3.11 -1.70 -0.68
N GLY A 2 3.97 -1.45 -1.66
CA GLY A 2 5.37 -1.12 -1.40
C GLY A 2 5.53 0.38 -1.20
N THR A 3 6.41 0.80 -0.29
CA THR A 3 6.71 2.22 -0.06
C THR A 3 8.11 2.57 -0.57
N SER A 4 8.23 3.67 -1.31
CA SER A 4 9.52 4.16 -1.80
C SER A 4 9.41 5.62 -2.24
N GLU A 5 10.50 6.37 -2.17
CA GLU A 5 10.59 7.71 -2.75
C GLU A 5 10.34 7.71 -4.28
N ARG A 6 10.64 6.58 -4.95
CA ARG A 6 10.40 6.34 -6.40
C ARG A 6 8.97 5.89 -6.71
N GLY A 7 8.13 5.77 -5.69
CA GLY A 7 6.72 5.41 -5.82
C GLY A 7 5.85 6.55 -6.35
N ASP A 8 4.59 6.24 -6.63
CA ASP A 8 3.61 7.24 -7.04
C ASP A 8 3.24 8.11 -5.83
N ALA A 9 3.29 9.43 -5.98
CA ALA A 9 3.00 10.36 -4.89
C ALA A 9 1.58 10.19 -4.37
N VAL A 10 1.44 9.93 -3.08
CA VAL A 10 0.13 9.80 -2.44
C VAL A 10 -0.54 11.17 -2.32
N SER A 11 -1.82 11.21 -2.65
CA SER A 11 -2.67 12.39 -2.50
C SER A 11 -4.09 11.98 -2.09
N ARG A 12 -4.95 12.95 -1.76
CA ARG A 12 -6.38 12.69 -1.48
C ARG A 12 -7.12 12.03 -2.67
N LYS A 13 -6.58 12.18 -3.89
CA LYS A 13 -7.13 11.60 -5.12
C LYS A 13 -6.65 10.17 -5.36
N THR A 14 -5.64 9.69 -4.62
CA THR A 14 -5.17 8.31 -4.73
C THR A 14 -6.35 7.36 -4.47
N LYS A 15 -6.54 6.42 -5.40
CA LYS A 15 -7.57 5.39 -5.31
C LYS A 15 -6.89 4.11 -4.84
N LEU A 16 -7.39 3.54 -3.75
CA LEU A 16 -7.01 2.20 -3.35
C LEU A 16 -8.02 1.21 -3.97
N PRO A 17 -7.56 0.05 -4.47
CA PRO A 17 -8.46 -1.01 -4.90
C PRO A 17 -9.25 -1.53 -3.69
N HIS A 18 -10.35 -2.25 -3.93
CA HIS A 18 -11.04 -2.98 -2.86
C HIS A 18 -10.15 -4.11 -2.35
N PHE A 19 -10.10 -4.32 -1.03
CA PHE A 19 -9.34 -5.38 -0.39
C PHE A 19 -9.99 -5.82 0.92
N ARG A 20 -9.72 -7.06 1.35
CA ARG A 20 -10.02 -7.57 2.70
C ARG A 20 -8.83 -7.47 3.64
N HIS A 21 -7.64 -7.76 3.11
CA HIS A 21 -6.37 -7.67 3.82
C HIS A 21 -5.40 -6.81 3.03
N MET A 22 -4.66 -5.94 3.71
CA MET A 22 -3.65 -5.10 3.11
C MET A 22 -2.33 -5.30 3.84
N LEU A 23 -1.27 -5.54 3.07
CA LEU A 23 0.10 -5.53 3.55
C LEU A 23 0.79 -4.26 3.04
N ILE A 24 1.37 -3.49 3.96
CA ILE A 24 2.26 -2.36 3.64
C ILE A 24 3.68 -2.80 3.95
N VAL A 25 4.58 -2.66 2.99
CA VAL A 25 5.97 -3.13 3.09
C VAL A 25 6.90 -1.93 3.04
N PHE A 26 7.75 -1.82 4.06
CA PHE A 26 8.77 -0.80 4.20
C PHE A 26 10.15 -1.41 3.96
N GLY A 27 11.01 -0.66 3.28
CA GLY A 27 12.41 -0.99 3.14
C GLY A 27 13.25 -0.46 4.30
N GLY A 28 14.53 -0.84 4.27
CA GLY A 28 15.57 -0.25 5.10
C GLY A 28 16.15 1.03 4.48
N PRO A 29 17.35 1.46 4.92
CA PRO A 29 18.02 2.65 4.39
C PRO A 29 18.24 2.67 2.88
N GLY A 30 18.54 1.53 2.24
CA GLY A 30 18.64 1.42 0.78
C GLY A 30 17.35 1.00 0.08
N GLY A 31 16.22 1.04 0.78
CA GLY A 31 14.90 0.75 0.20
C GLY A 31 14.59 -0.74 0.11
N LEU A 32 13.70 -1.09 -0.82
CA LEU A 32 13.32 -2.48 -1.07
C LEU A 32 14.30 -3.18 -2.01
N GLU A 33 15.10 -2.41 -2.73
CA GLU A 33 16.15 -2.88 -3.61
C GLU A 33 17.23 -3.62 -2.83
N ASP A 34 17.68 -3.07 -1.71
CA ASP A 34 18.61 -3.76 -0.79
C ASP A 34 18.01 -5.06 -0.25
N VAL A 35 16.71 -5.03 0.09
CA VAL A 35 16.01 -6.23 0.57
C VAL A 35 15.97 -7.31 -0.51
N LEU A 36 15.79 -6.94 -1.77
CA LEU A 36 15.79 -7.89 -2.89
C LEU A 36 17.20 -8.35 -3.30
N ALA A 37 18.22 -7.55 -3.01
CA ALA A 37 19.61 -7.92 -3.24
C ALA A 37 20.15 -8.90 -2.18
N ASP A 38 19.47 -9.03 -1.03
CA ASP A 38 19.83 -9.97 0.02
C ASP A 38 19.60 -11.43 -0.43
N GLU A 39 20.60 -12.29 -0.25
CA GLU A 39 20.51 -13.72 -0.60
C GLU A 39 19.42 -14.45 0.20
N GLN A 40 19.05 -13.93 1.36
CA GLN A 40 18.01 -14.45 2.25
C GLN A 40 16.62 -13.85 2.00
N CYS A 41 16.44 -13.03 0.95
CA CYS A 41 15.16 -12.38 0.65
C CYS A 41 14.02 -13.34 0.26
N GLY A 42 14.34 -14.62 0.06
CA GLY A 42 13.38 -15.69 -0.25
C GLY A 42 13.01 -15.80 -1.73
N TYR A 43 13.51 -14.91 -2.59
CA TYR A 43 13.39 -15.04 -4.04
C TYR A 43 14.60 -15.79 -4.61
N GLN A 44 14.38 -16.63 -5.62
CA GLN A 44 15.48 -17.14 -6.43
C GLN A 44 16.02 -16.01 -7.31
N ALA A 45 17.34 -15.96 -7.55
CA ALA A 45 17.99 -14.89 -8.31
C ALA A 45 17.33 -14.60 -9.69
N LYS A 46 16.83 -15.63 -10.37
CA LYS A 46 16.13 -15.53 -11.66
C LYS A 46 14.72 -14.91 -11.58
N GLU A 47 14.13 -14.87 -10.39
CA GLU A 47 12.76 -14.42 -10.13
C GLU A 47 12.72 -12.99 -9.57
N ILE A 48 13.86 -12.44 -9.15
CA ILE A 48 13.97 -11.09 -8.62
C ILE A 48 13.68 -10.10 -9.76
N PRO A 49 12.61 -9.30 -9.68
CA PRO A 49 12.36 -8.29 -10.69
C PRO A 49 13.39 -7.15 -10.57
N SER A 50 13.80 -6.62 -11.71
CA SER A 50 14.68 -5.44 -11.78
C SER A 50 14.07 -4.17 -11.16
N ASP A 51 12.75 -4.14 -11.01
CA ASP A 51 12.00 -3.03 -10.42
C ASP A 51 11.08 -3.59 -9.32
N PRO A 52 11.29 -3.22 -8.03
CA PRO A 52 10.46 -3.67 -6.92
C PRO A 52 8.97 -3.35 -7.07
N ARG A 53 8.62 -2.33 -7.87
CA ARG A 53 7.22 -1.96 -8.14
C ARG A 53 6.40 -3.15 -8.64
N LYS A 54 7.01 -4.08 -9.37
CA LYS A 54 6.34 -5.28 -9.92
C LYS A 54 5.87 -6.27 -8.86
N LEU A 55 6.39 -6.18 -7.63
CA LEU A 55 6.00 -7.05 -6.52
C LEU A 55 4.70 -6.61 -5.83
N PHE A 56 4.20 -5.42 -6.16
CA PHE A 56 3.11 -4.80 -5.41
C PHE A 56 1.98 -4.33 -6.32
N HIS A 57 0.74 -4.50 -5.85
CA HIS A 57 -0.44 -3.88 -6.47
C HIS A 57 -0.35 -2.35 -6.54
N LEU A 58 0.33 -1.73 -5.56
CA LEU A 58 0.58 -0.30 -5.48
C LEU A 58 2.00 -0.09 -4.97
N TYR A 59 2.69 0.89 -5.55
CA TYR A 59 4.03 1.30 -5.17
C TYR A 59 4.05 2.80 -4.98
N LEU A 60 4.12 3.25 -3.72
CA LEU A 60 3.71 4.60 -3.33
C LEU A 60 4.84 5.38 -2.66
N ASN A 61 4.91 6.66 -2.98
CA ASN A 61 5.65 7.65 -2.21
C ASN A 61 4.68 8.34 -1.23
N THR A 62 4.78 7.99 0.04
CA THR A 62 3.90 8.48 1.11
C THR A 62 4.34 9.82 1.70
N VAL A 63 5.57 10.26 1.40
CA VAL A 63 6.15 11.54 1.86
C VAL A 63 6.70 12.29 0.64
N PRO A 64 5.83 12.74 -0.28
CA PRO A 64 6.28 13.47 -1.46
C PRO A 64 6.96 14.77 -1.04
N ARG A 65 7.99 15.17 -1.79
CA ARG A 65 8.81 16.37 -1.50
C ARG A 65 9.47 16.33 -0.12
N GLN A 66 9.94 15.16 0.31
CA GLN A 66 10.77 15.04 1.50
C GLN A 66 11.95 16.03 1.43
N CYS A 67 12.23 16.68 2.55
CA CYS A 67 13.35 17.64 2.67
C CYS A 67 14.60 17.01 3.29
N SER A 68 14.56 15.71 3.59
CA SER A 68 15.71 14.92 4.02
C SER A 68 16.18 14.03 2.88
N ARG A 69 17.46 13.64 2.91
CA ARG A 69 17.99 12.64 1.98
C ARG A 69 17.36 11.26 2.22
N THR A 70 17.11 10.94 3.49
CA THR A 70 16.56 9.64 3.90
C THR A 70 15.47 9.89 4.94
N ILE A 71 14.43 9.06 4.90
CA ILE A 71 13.41 8.96 5.95
C ILE A 71 13.66 7.61 6.61
N ARG A 72 13.88 7.60 7.92
CA ARG A 72 14.12 6.35 8.63
C ARG A 72 12.85 5.51 8.69
N THR A 73 12.97 4.20 8.76
CA THR A 73 11.81 3.28 8.69
C THR A 73 10.77 3.60 9.77
N GLU A 74 11.18 3.98 10.98
CA GLU A 74 10.28 4.37 12.06
C GLU A 74 9.49 5.67 11.77
N GLU A 75 10.11 6.63 11.08
CA GLU A 75 9.48 7.87 10.65
C GLU A 75 8.54 7.61 9.47
N ALA A 76 9.01 6.80 8.51
CA ALA A 76 8.26 6.41 7.32
C ALA A 76 6.99 5.62 7.69
N LEU A 77 7.06 4.73 8.70
CA LEU A 77 5.93 3.95 9.18
C LEU A 77 4.80 4.87 9.66
N LEU A 78 5.10 5.78 10.59
CA LEU A 78 4.11 6.70 11.15
C LEU A 78 3.54 7.65 10.09
N ALA A 79 4.40 8.23 9.25
CA ALA A 79 3.96 9.13 8.18
C ALA A 79 3.06 8.42 7.17
N SER A 80 3.46 7.21 6.74
CA SER A 80 2.72 6.42 5.76
C SER A 80 1.35 6.00 6.27
N LEU A 81 1.26 5.50 7.51
CA LEU A 81 -0.02 5.14 8.11
C LEU A 81 -0.93 6.35 8.28
N SER A 82 -0.39 7.50 8.67
CA SER A 82 -1.16 8.75 8.82
C SER A 82 -1.75 9.23 7.49
N VAL A 83 -0.97 9.18 6.41
CA VAL A 83 -1.40 9.59 5.07
C VAL A 83 -2.38 8.60 4.45
N LEU A 84 -2.19 7.30 4.67
CA LEU A 84 -3.04 6.24 4.12
C LEU A 84 -4.36 6.08 4.91
N ASN A 85 -4.38 6.31 6.21
CA ASN A 85 -5.56 6.13 7.07
C ASN A 85 -6.87 6.71 6.49
N PRO A 86 -6.95 7.99 6.08
CA PRO A 86 -8.20 8.52 5.51
C PRO A 86 -8.62 7.81 4.20
N LEU A 87 -7.67 7.31 3.40
CA LEU A 87 -7.96 6.54 2.20
C LEU A 87 -8.51 5.15 2.53
N LEU A 88 -7.96 4.52 3.57
CA LEU A 88 -8.37 3.19 4.04
C LEU A 88 -9.78 3.23 4.62
N VAL A 89 -10.07 4.19 5.49
CA VAL A 89 -11.40 4.40 6.07
C VAL A 89 -12.44 4.61 4.96
N ARG A 90 -12.11 5.39 3.92
CA ARG A 90 -13.00 5.59 2.76
C ARG A 90 -13.34 4.27 2.06
N VAL A 91 -12.35 3.41 1.79
CA VAL A 91 -12.56 2.14 1.07
C VAL A 91 -13.33 1.13 1.92
N GLN A 92 -13.07 1.09 3.23
CA GLN A 92 -13.79 0.22 4.16
C GLN A 92 -15.27 0.62 4.28
N ASN A 93 -15.57 1.92 4.40
CA ASN A 93 -16.95 2.40 4.51
C ASN A 93 -17.78 2.12 3.25
N VAL A 94 -17.18 2.26 2.06
CA VAL A 94 -17.85 1.90 0.79
C VAL A 94 -18.15 0.39 0.74
N SER A 95 -17.23 -0.43 1.23
CA SER A 95 -17.41 -1.89 1.25
C SER A 95 -18.53 -2.31 2.21
N THR A 96 -18.68 -1.63 3.36
CA THR A 96 -19.79 -1.84 4.30
C THR A 96 -21.14 -1.43 3.70
N MET A 97 -21.21 -0.29 3.01
CA MET A 97 -22.46 0.17 2.39
C MET A 97 -22.91 -0.70 1.20
N ALA A 98 -21.97 -1.26 0.44
CA ALA A 98 -22.30 -2.21 -0.64
C ALA A 98 -22.87 -3.53 -0.09
N ALA A 99 -22.38 -3.99 1.06
CA ALA A 99 -22.85 -5.21 1.72
C ALA A 99 -24.25 -5.05 2.35
N THR A 100 -24.59 -3.87 2.87
CA THR A 100 -25.93 -3.63 3.45
C THR A 100 -27.02 -3.48 2.39
N SER A 101 -26.69 -3.00 1.18
CA SER A 101 -27.65 -2.88 0.08
C SER A 101 -28.06 -4.23 -0.53
N THR A 102 -27.27 -5.30 -0.36
CA THR A 102 -27.54 -6.63 -0.91
C THR A 102 -28.38 -7.51 0.03
N ALA A 103 -28.50 -7.15 1.31
CA ALA A 103 -29.27 -7.89 2.31
C ALA A 103 -30.75 -7.46 2.45
N GLY A 104 -31.20 -6.44 1.69
CA GLY A 104 -32.55 -5.87 1.80
C GLY A 104 -33.58 -6.40 0.78
N GLY A 105 -33.29 -7.51 0.09
CA GLY A 105 -34.03 -7.99 -1.08
C GLY A 105 -34.80 -9.29 -0.89
N GLU A 106 -35.42 -9.55 0.26
CA GLU A 106 -36.46 -10.58 0.40
C GLU A 106 -37.60 -10.06 1.29
N VAL A 107 -38.56 -9.37 0.68
CA VAL A 107 -39.89 -9.15 1.26
C VAL A 107 -40.93 -9.43 0.17
N GLY A 108 -41.69 -10.50 0.38
CA GLY A 108 -43.10 -10.61 -0.02
C GLY A 108 -43.39 -10.97 -1.47
N GLY A 109 -43.75 -12.23 -1.70
CA GLY A 109 -44.49 -12.67 -2.88
C GLY A 109 -45.41 -13.83 -2.50
N GLU A 110 -46.68 -13.49 -2.28
CA GLU A 110 -47.94 -14.28 -2.20
C GLU A 110 -47.93 -15.74 -1.71
#